data_AF-A0A845B5S7-F1
#
_entry.id   AF-A0A845B5S7-F1
#
_cell.length_a   1.000
_cell.length_b   1.000
_cell.length_c   1.000
_cell.angle_alpha   90.00
_cell.angle_beta   90.00
_cell.angle_gamma   90.00
#
_symmetry.space_group_name_H-M   'P 1'
#
loop_
_entity.id
_entity.type
_entity.pdbx_description
1 polymer ?
#
loop_
_entity_poly.entity_id
_entity_poly.type
_entity_poly.pdbx_seq_one_letter_code
_entity_poly.pdbx_strand_id
1 'polypeptide(L)'
;MHEHHDHARSWDGVGTARFNPTVLCDQCNAADGVAKRRLKLPENFSFTPTEIGQFVTSQPHGKHVLDLAMAERIYRSLWTRSENGFRRRL
;
A
#
# COMPACT_ATOMS: atom_id res chain seq x y z
N MET A 1 11.74 3.10 -13.71
CA MET A 1 10.75 2.06 -13.37
C MET A 1 11.33 1.25 -12.22
N HIS A 2 10.52 0.84 -11.25
CA HIS A 2 10.95 0.10 -10.06
C HIS A 2 10.04 -1.11 -9.83
N GLU A 3 10.62 -2.21 -9.36
CA GLU A 3 9.84 -3.33 -8.84
C GLU A 3 9.21 -2.92 -7.50
N HIS A 4 7.89 -3.07 -7.42
CA HIS A 4 7.08 -2.86 -6.24
C HIS A 4 6.56 -4.21 -5.76
N HIS A 5 6.76 -4.51 -4.48
CA HIS A 5 6.31 -5.75 -3.86
C HIS A 5 5.75 -5.47 -2.46
N ASP A 6 4.98 -6.43 -1.95
CA ASP A 6 4.45 -6.33 -0.59
C ASP A 6 5.55 -6.59 0.44
N HIS A 7 5.78 -5.61 1.33
CA HIS A 7 6.76 -5.73 2.40
C HIS A 7 6.30 -6.68 3.52
N ALA A 8 5.07 -7.21 3.44
CA ALA A 8 4.62 -8.28 4.32
C ALA A 8 5.43 -9.55 4.11
N ARG A 9 6.03 -9.72 2.92
CA ARG A 9 7.13 -10.67 2.72
C ARG A 9 8.37 -10.07 3.40
N SER A 10 8.61 -10.45 4.64
CA SER A 10 9.90 -10.30 5.29
C SER A 10 11.01 -10.91 4.41
N TRP A 11 12.25 -10.47 4.61
CA TRP A 11 13.44 -10.98 3.91
C TRP A 11 13.64 -12.50 4.07
N ASP A 12 13.00 -13.12 5.06
CA ASP A 12 12.96 -14.56 5.31
C ASP A 12 11.87 -15.33 4.54
N GLY A 13 10.99 -14.62 3.81
CA GLY A 13 9.93 -15.21 2.98
C GLY A 13 8.73 -15.79 3.75
N VAL A 14 8.60 -15.55 5.05
CA VAL A 14 7.61 -16.22 5.92
C VAL A 14 6.21 -15.56 5.88
N GLY A 15 6.09 -14.36 5.30
CA GLY A 15 4.80 -13.66 5.16
C GLY A 15 4.03 -13.96 3.86
N THR A 16 2.69 -14.01 3.95
CA THR A 16 1.82 -14.06 2.77
C THR A 16 1.64 -12.66 2.19
N ALA A 17 2.21 -12.41 1.00
CA ALA A 17 1.99 -11.14 0.29
C ALA A 17 0.53 -10.97 -0.12
N ARG A 18 0.04 -9.73 -0.04
CA ARG A 18 -1.28 -9.30 -0.53
C ARG A 18 -1.36 -9.23 -2.06
N PHE A 19 -0.23 -9.10 -2.74
CA PHE A 19 -0.15 -8.98 -4.20
C PHE A 19 1.20 -9.50 -4.73
N ASN A 20 1.21 -9.89 -6.01
CA ASN A 20 2.44 -10.31 -6.69
C ASN A 20 3.33 -9.10 -6.99
N PRO A 21 4.67 -9.28 -6.99
CA PRO A 21 5.60 -8.24 -7.45
C PRO A 21 5.19 -7.70 -8.82
N THR A 22 5.33 -6.39 -9.01
CA THR A 22 4.94 -5.72 -10.24
C THR A 22 5.84 -4.52 -10.51
N VAL A 23 5.78 -3.95 -11.70
CA VAL A 23 6.60 -2.79 -12.06
C VAL A 23 5.76 -1.52 -12.00
N LEU A 24 6.22 -0.54 -11.23
CA LEU A 24 5.63 0.80 -11.14
C LEU A 24 6.60 1.86 -11.67
N CYS A 25 6.07 3.03 -12.01
CA CYS A 25 6.91 4.20 -12.21
C CYS A 25 7.53 4.64 -10.87
N ASP A 26 8.64 5.37 -10.95
CA ASP A 26 9.43 5.75 -9.77
C ASP A 26 8.61 6.59 -8.79
N GLN A 27 7.70 7.42 -9.30
CA GLN A 27 6.84 8.27 -8.48
C GLN A 27 5.72 7.47 -7.78
N CYS A 28 5.10 6.50 -8.45
CA CYS A 28 4.09 5.63 -7.82
C CYS A 28 4.73 4.72 -6.76
N ASN A 29 5.94 4.20 -7.02
CA ASN A 29 6.71 3.44 -6.04
C ASN A 29 7.05 4.30 -4.81
N ALA A 30 7.51 5.53 -5.03
CA ALA A 30 7.77 6.47 -3.95
C ALA A 30 6.52 6.86 -3.16
N ALA A 31 5.34 6.87 -3.80
CA ALA A 31 4.08 7.25 -3.16
C ALA A 31 3.70 6.28 -2.02
N ASP A 32 3.94 4.98 -2.18
CA ASP A 32 3.77 3.99 -1.11
C ASP A 32 4.62 4.34 0.12
N GLY A 33 5.93 4.51 -0.06
CA GLY A 33 6.84 4.85 1.02
C GLY A 33 6.53 6.20 1.69
N VAL A 34 6.09 7.21 0.93
CA VAL A 34 5.69 8.51 1.48
C VAL A 34 4.41 8.38 2.30
N ALA A 35 3.38 7.71 1.79
CA ALA A 35 2.12 7.52 2.50
C ALA A 35 2.33 6.79 3.83
N LYS A 36 3.08 5.67 3.82
CA LYS A 36 3.41 4.92 5.04
C LYS A 36 4.09 5.76 6.09
N ARG A 37 5.11 6.53 5.71
CA ARG A 37 5.85 7.40 6.64
C ARG A 37 4.98 8.53 7.19
N ARG A 38 4.17 9.17 6.36
CA ARG A 38 3.30 10.29 6.78
C ARG A 38 2.19 9.84 7.72
N LEU A 39 1.62 8.65 7.48
CA LEU A 39 0.53 8.08 8.26
C LEU A 39 1.00 7.17 9.41
N LYS A 40 2.32 6.96 9.55
CA LYS A 40 2.93 6.06 10.54
C LYS A 40 2.38 4.62 10.46
N LEU A 41 2.21 4.11 9.24
CA LEU A 41 1.76 2.74 9.00
C LEU A 41 2.89 1.74 9.27
N PRO A 42 2.58 0.45 9.51
CA PRO A 42 3.58 -0.59 9.71
C PRO A 42 4.59 -0.67 8.57
N GLU A 43 5.86 -0.93 8.91
CA GLU A 43 6.96 -0.99 7.95
C GLU A 43 6.81 -2.14 6.94
N ASN A 44 6.26 -3.26 7.39
CA ASN A 44 5.98 -4.46 6.62
C ASN A 44 4.63 -4.41 5.88
N PHE A 45 4.03 -3.24 5.72
CA PHE A 45 2.83 -3.05 4.91
C PHE A 45 3.22 -2.40 3.57
N SER A 46 2.52 -2.75 2.49
CA SER A 46 2.55 -2.00 1.23
C SER A 46 1.15 -1.89 0.63
N PHE A 47 0.86 -0.75 0.01
CA PHE A 47 -0.32 -0.59 -0.83
C PHE A 47 -0.14 -1.36 -2.15
N THR A 48 -1.19 -2.01 -2.63
CA THR A 48 -1.21 -2.63 -3.97
C THR A 48 -1.18 -1.55 -5.06
N PRO A 49 -0.81 -1.87 -6.31
CA PRO A 49 -0.88 -0.92 -7.43
C PRO A 49 -2.25 -0.24 -7.60
N THR A 50 -3.33 -1.02 -7.46
CA THR A 50 -4.71 -0.53 -7.55
C THR A 50 -5.08 0.39 -6.38
N GLU A 51 -4.51 0.18 -5.20
CA GLU A 51 -4.69 1.07 -4.05
C GLU A 51 -3.89 2.36 -4.23
N ILE A 52 -2.64 2.28 -4.72
CA ILE A 52 -1.82 3.45 -5.05
C ILE A 52 -2.55 4.35 -6.06
N GLY A 53 -3.12 3.77 -7.12
CA GLY A 53 -3.88 4.51 -8.11
C GLY A 53 -5.11 5.25 -7.57
N GLN A 54 -5.61 4.90 -6.38
CA GLN A 54 -6.76 5.60 -5.77
C GLN A 54 -6.36 6.86 -5.01
N PHE A 55 -5.13 6.93 -4.49
CA PHE A 55 -4.67 8.09 -3.72
C PHE A 55 -3.58 8.89 -4.43
N VAL A 56 -3.15 8.47 -5.62
CA VAL A 56 -2.17 9.19 -6.44
C VAL A 56 -2.88 9.90 -7.58
N THR A 57 -2.65 11.21 -7.69
CA THR A 57 -2.98 11.98 -8.90
C THR A 57 -1.70 12.34 -9.63
N SER A 58 -1.55 11.80 -10.85
CA SER A 58 -0.43 12.12 -11.74
C SER A 58 -0.48 13.57 -12.17
N GLN A 59 0.67 14.25 -12.12
CA GLN A 59 0.83 15.63 -12.55
C GLN A 59 1.79 15.69 -13.74
N PRO A 60 1.38 16.25 -14.90
CA PRO A 60 2.30 16.55 -15.98
C PRO A 60 3.43 17.46 -15.48
N HIS A 61 4.67 17.11 -15.81
CA HIS A 61 5.88 17.87 -15.44
C HIS A 61 6.06 18.12 -13.93
N GLY A 62 5.37 17.36 -13.07
CA GLY A 62 5.34 17.57 -11.63
C GLY A 62 5.50 16.31 -10.81
N LYS A 63 5.57 16.49 -9.49
CA LYS A 63 5.46 15.39 -8.54
C LYS A 63 3.99 14.98 -8.41
N HIS A 64 3.75 13.68 -8.31
CA HIS A 64 2.44 13.14 -7.98
C HIS A 64 1.90 13.77 -6.69
N VAL A 65 0.61 14.09 -6.71
CA VAL A 65 -0.11 14.56 -5.52
C VAL A 65 -0.70 13.35 -4.82
N LEU A 66 -0.54 13.29 -3.50
CA LEU A 66 -1.00 12.19 -2.67
C LEU A 66 -2.19 12.63 -1.81
N ASP A 67 -3.30 11.92 -1.92
CA ASP A 67 -4.43 12.01 -1.00
C ASP A 67 -4.17 11.10 0.21
N LEU A 68 -3.57 11.66 1.26
CA LEU A 68 -3.26 10.91 2.48
C LEU A 68 -4.51 10.45 3.22
N ALA A 69 -5.65 11.15 3.08
CA ALA A 69 -6.90 10.73 3.70
C ALA A 69 -7.47 9.49 3.02
N MET A 70 -7.39 9.43 1.68
CA MET A 70 -7.72 8.23 0.91
C MET A 70 -6.83 7.05 1.30
N ALA A 71 -5.51 7.26 1.36
CA ALA A 71 -4.55 6.21 1.76
C ALA A 71 -4.86 5.66 3.16
N GLU A 72 -5.17 6.54 4.13
CA GLU A 72 -5.57 6.13 5.47
C GLU A 72 -6.88 5.34 5.47
N ARG A 73 -7.88 5.79 4.71
CA ARG A 73 -9.16 5.09 4.59
C ARG A 73 -9.01 3.68 4.01
N ILE A 74 -8.17 3.53 2.98
CA ILE A 74 -7.83 2.24 2.40
C ILE A 74 -7.22 1.34 3.48
N TYR A 75 -6.18 1.82 4.18
CA TYR A 75 -5.53 1.06 5.25
C TYR A 75 -6.55 0.59 6.30
N ARG A 76 -7.34 1.50 6.88
CA ARG A 76 -8.34 1.18 7.92
C ARG A 76 -9.39 0.16 7.44
N SER A 77 -9.79 0.22 6.16
CA SER A 77 -10.76 -0.74 5.59
C SER A 77 -10.23 -2.17 5.59
N LEU A 78 -8.92 -2.36 5.43
CA LEU A 78 -8.29 -3.68 5.41
C LEU A 78 -8.31 -4.33 6.79
N TRP A 79 -8.12 -3.54 7.86
CA TRP A 79 -8.21 -4.02 9.24
C TRP A 79 -9.64 -4.36 9.64
N THR A 80 -10.60 -3.54 9.24
CA THR A 80 -12.04 -3.80 9.49
C THR A 80 -12.49 -5.11 8.84
N ARG A 81 -11.96 -5.42 7.64
CA ARG A 81 -12.20 -6.71 6.97
C ARG A 81 -11.55 -7.88 7.71
N SER A 82 -10.40 -7.68 8.32
CA SER A 82 -9.69 -8.71 9.09
C SER A 82 -10.43 -9.08 10.37
N GLU A 83 -10.96 -8.10 11.10
CA GLU A 83 -11.72 -8.35 12.34
C GLU A 83 -13.07 -9.02 12.09
N ASN A 84 -13.76 -8.67 11.00
CA ASN A 84 -15.03 -9.31 10.62
C ASN A 84 -14.85 -10.74 10.07
N GLY A 85 -13.66 -11.11 9.62
CA GLY A 85 -13.34 -12.49 9.20
C GLY A 85 -13.12 -13.46 10.36
N PHE A 86 -12.72 -12.96 11.54
CA PHE A 86 -12.49 -13.77 12.73
C PHE A 86 -13.78 -14.19 13.44
N ARG A 87 -14.85 -13.38 13.34
CA ARG A 87 -16.14 -13.61 14.01
C ARG A 87 -17.08 -14.63 13.35
N ARG A 88 -16.71 -15.24 12.22
CA ARG A 88 -17.54 -16.24 11.50
C ARG A 88 -17.10 -17.69 11.71
N ARG A 89 -16.26 -17.96 12.72
CA ARG A 89 -15.90 -19.31 13.14
C ARG A 89 -16.20 -19.48 14.64
N LEU A 90 -17.47 -19.46 14.98
CA LEU A 90 -18.04 -20.06 16.18
C LEU A 90 -19.28 -20.84 15.78
#